data_AF-A0A7V8W1Z2-F1
#
_entry.id   AF-A0A7V8W1Z2-F1
#
_cell.length_a   1.000
_cell.length_b   1.000
_cell.length_c   1.000
_cell.angle_alpha   90.00
_cell.angle_beta   90.00
_cell.angle_gamma   90.00
#
_symmetry.space_group_name_H-M   'P 1'
#
loop_
_entity.id
_entity.type
_entity.pdbx_description
1 polymer ?
#
loop_
_entity_poly.entity_id
_entity_poly.type
_entity_poly.pdbx_seq_one_letter_code
_entity_poly.pdbx_strand_id
1 'polypeptide(L)' 'MNKLFDLRFVIGIFFLAVGLLLLIYSFVSDVTHNINRWCGIIFIIFSLVMLFLSLKKEKEFVSETETKGNEPGQ' A
#
# COMPACT_ATOMS: atom_id res chain seq x y z
N MET A 1 19.07 4.51 -7.54
CA MET A 1 19.29 3.50 -6.48
C MET A 1 18.03 3.40 -5.63
N ASN A 2 17.42 2.21 -5.64
CA ASN A 2 16.40 1.67 -4.72
C ASN A 2 15.08 2.46 -4.55
N LYS A 3 14.31 2.59 -5.64
CA LYS A 3 12.88 2.99 -5.62
C LYS A 3 11.99 2.01 -4.82
N LEU A 4 12.54 0.83 -4.46
CA LEU A 4 11.94 -0.18 -3.58
C LEU A 4 11.91 0.22 -2.09
N PHE A 5 12.55 1.34 -1.70
CA PHE A 5 12.40 1.98 -0.39
C PHE A 5 11.52 3.24 -0.45
N ASP A 6 10.54 3.30 -1.36
CA ASP A 6 9.50 4.32 -1.23
C ASP A 6 8.72 4.02 0.05
N LEU A 7 9.04 4.78 1.09
CA LEU A 7 8.57 4.58 2.47
C LEU A 7 7.04 4.42 2.53
N ARG A 8 6.31 5.04 1.59
CA ARG A 8 4.86 4.91 1.41
C ARG A 8 4.40 3.51 1.03
N PHE A 9 5.13 2.82 0.17
CA PHE A 9 4.83 1.43 -0.20
C PHE A 9 5.05 0.49 0.98
N VAL A 10 6.20 0.63 1.66
CA VAL A 10 6.56 -0.18 2.84
C VAL A 10 5.53 0.02 3.97
N ILE A 11 5.18 1.28 4.26
CA ILE A 11 4.15 1.62 5.25
C ILE A 11 2.79 1.04 4.82
N GLY A 12 2.42 1.14 3.54
CA GLY A 12 1.18 0.58 3.02
C GLY A 12 1.08 -0.92 3.25
N ILE A 13 2.09 -1.70 2.85
CA ILE A 13 2.12 -3.15 3.05
C ILE A 13 2.10 -3.52 4.54
N PHE A 14 2.84 -2.80 5.38
CA PHE A 14 2.86 -3.06 6.82
C PHE A 14 1.48 -2.87 7.46
N PHE A 15 0.82 -1.74 7.18
CA PHE A 15 -0.53 -1.48 7.67
C PHE A 15 -1.56 -2.45 7.10
N LEU A 16 -1.39 -2.90 5.86
CA LEU A 16 -2.24 -3.92 5.26
C LEU A 16 -2.10 -5.25 6.01
N ALA A 17 -0.87 -5.70 6.27
CA ALA A 17 -0.61 -6.94 6.99
C ALA A 17 -1.17 -6.91 8.42
N VAL A 18 -0.95 -5.82 9.16
CA VAL A 18 -1.50 -5.62 10.51
C VAL A 18 -3.03 -5.54 10.48
N GLY A 19 -3.61 -4.81 9.53
CA GLY A 19 -5.06 -4.71 9.35
C GLY A 19 -5.71 -6.05 9.03
N LEU A 20 -5.09 -6.86 8.17
CA LEU A 20 -5.54 -8.22 7.85
C LEU A 20 -5.45 -9.14 9.08
N LEU A 21 -4.36 -9.05 9.84
CA LEU A 21 -4.16 -9.80 11.07
C LEU A 21 -5.25 -9.49 12.10
N LEU A 22 -5.55 -8.21 12.32
CA LEU A 22 -6.62 -7.74 13.20
C LEU A 22 -8.00 -8.21 12.74
N LEU A 23 -8.26 -8.17 11.42
CA LEU A 23 -9.52 -8.62 10.84
C LEU A 23 -9.72 -10.13 11.05
N ILE A 24 -8.70 -10.94 10.72
CA ILE A 24 -8.72 -12.40 10.90
C ILE A 24 -8.86 -12.73 12.39
N TYR A 25 -8.08 -12.08 13.26
CA TYR A 25 -8.14 -12.30 14.69
C TYR A 25 -9.51 -11.97 15.28
N SER A 26 -10.19 -10.96 14.75
CA SER A 26 -11.55 -10.61 15.17
C SER A 26 -12.64 -11.55 14.64
N PHE A 27 -12.34 -12.34 13.60
CA PHE A 27 -13.20 -13.43 13.12
C PHE A 27 -12.96 -14.74 13.88
N VAL A 28 -11.73 -15.01 14.29
CA VAL A 28 -11.32 -16.25 14.99
C VAL A 28 -11.55 -16.15 16.51
N SER A 29 -11.46 -14.96 17.10
CA SER A 29 -11.68 -14.78 18.53
C SER A 29 -13.18 -14.74 18.85
N ASP A 30 -13.67 -15.83 19.45
CA ASP A 30 -15.03 -15.94 19.96
C ASP A 30 -15.29 -14.93 21.09
N VAL A 31 -16.00 -13.87 20.73
CA VAL A 31 -16.99 -13.08 21.51
C VAL A 31 -16.62 -12.45 22.86
N THR A 32 -15.46 -12.71 23.46
CA THR A 32 -15.13 -12.19 24.81
C THR A 32 -14.25 -10.94 24.80
N HIS A 33 -13.43 -10.76 23.77
CA HIS A 33 -12.62 -9.56 23.62
C HIS A 33 -13.17 -8.74 22.46
N ASN A 34 -13.61 -7.51 22.76
CA ASN A 34 -14.04 -6.51 21.77
C ASN A 34 -12.81 -6.00 21.00
N ILE A 35 -12.17 -6.90 20.27
CA ILE A 35 -11.15 -6.57 19.28
C ILE A 35 -11.88 -5.70 18.28
N ASN A 36 -11.53 -4.41 18.29
CA ASN A 36 -12.26 -3.39 17.56
C ASN A 36 -12.14 -3.68 16.05
N ARG A 37 -13.12 -4.39 15.48
CA ARG A 37 -13.21 -4.72 14.03
C ARG A 37 -13.01 -3.48 13.18
N TRP A 38 -13.55 -2.37 13.66
CA TRP A 38 -13.39 -1.05 13.09
C TRP A 38 -11.94 -0.62 12.94
N CYS A 39 -11.06 -0.94 13.89
CA CYS A 39 -9.63 -0.61 13.80
C CYS A 39 -8.96 -1.35 12.65
N GLY A 40 -9.22 -2.66 12.50
CA GLY A 40 -8.73 -3.46 11.38
C GLY A 40 -9.23 -2.92 10.03
N ILE A 41 -10.53 -2.61 9.93
CA ILE A 41 -11.14 -2.05 8.72
C ILE A 41 -10.51 -0.70 8.34
N ILE A 42 -10.34 0.22 9.31
CA ILE A 42 -9.72 1.53 9.08
C ILE A 42 -8.28 1.38 8.58
N PHE A 43 -7.50 0.47 9.19
CA PHE A 43 -6.13 0.21 8.75
C PHE A 43 -6.05 -0.38 7.34
N ILE A 44 -6.97 -1.29 6.99
CA ILE A 44 -7.06 -1.82 5.62
C ILE A 44 -7.37 -0.70 4.63
N ILE A 45 -8.41 0.11 4.88
CA ILE A 45 -8.78 1.22 3.97
C ILE A 45 -7.62 2.20 3.80
N PHE A 46 -7.00 2.61 4.90
CA PHE A 46 -5.85 3.52 4.86
C PHE A 46 -4.66 2.93 4.10
N SER A 47 -4.37 1.65 4.31
CA SER A 47 -3.30 0.95 3.61
C SER A 47 -3.53 0.85 2.10
N LEU A 48 -4.78 0.57 1.67
CA LEU A 48 -5.14 0.56 0.24
C LEU A 48 -4.94 1.94 -0.39
N VAL A 49 -5.35 3.01 0.29
CA VAL A 49 -5.17 4.39 -0.19
C VAL A 49 -3.67 4.70 -0.35
N MET A 50 -2.85 4.38 0.64
CA MET A 50 -1.40 4.57 0.59
C MET A 50 -0.74 3.76 -0.53
N LEU A 51 -1.14 2.49 -0.69
CA LEU A 51 -0.66 1.63 -1.77
C LEU A 51 -1.03 2.20 -3.14
N PHE A 52 -2.27 2.64 -3.31
CA PHE A 52 -2.77 3.21 -4.56
C PHE A 52 -2.03 4.50 -4.94
N LEU A 53 -1.79 5.39 -3.98
CA LEU A 53 -1.01 6.61 -4.19
C LEU A 53 0.45 6.30 -4.57
N SER A 54 1.03 5.27 -3.96
CA SER A 54 2.39 4.82 -4.29
C SER A 54 2.49 4.29 -5.73
N LEU A 55 1.50 3.48 -6.16
CA LEU A 55 1.43 2.93 -7.51
C LEU A 55 1.25 4.02 -8.57
N LYS A 56 0.47 5.07 -8.26
CA LYS A 56 0.26 6.19 -9.18
C LYS A 56 1.55 6.96 -9.46
N LYS A 57 2.40 7.16 -8.43
CA LYS A 57 3.72 7.80 -8.56
C LYS A 57 4.70 6.99 -9.42
N GLU A 58 4.53 5.67 -9.49
CA GLU A 58 5.37 4.82 -10.34
C GLU A 58 5.02 4.99 -11.82
N LYS A 59 3.73 5.11 -12.17
CA LYS A 59 3.27 5.29 -13.56
C LYS A 59 3.72 6.60 -14.20
N GLU A 60 3.73 7.71 -13.46
CA GLU A 60 4.22 9.01 -13.99
C GLU A 60 5.71 8.95 -14.37
N PHE A 61 6.52 8.21 -13.61
CA PHE A 61 7.95 8.11 -13.86
C PHE A 61 8.28 7.26 -15.10
N VAL A 62 7.48 6.23 -15.39
CA VAL A 62 7.67 5.40 -16.60
C VAL A 62 7.31 6.18 -17.86
N SER A 63 6.24 6.99 -17.80
CA SER A 63 5.80 7.83 -18.92
C SER A 63 6.83 8.89 -19.34
N GLU A 64 7.62 9.41 -18.40
CA GLU A 64 8.67 10.40 -18.68
C GLU A 64 9.94 9.77 -19.25
N THR A 65 10.28 8.53 -18.85
CA THR A 65 11.41 7.79 -19.43
C THR A 65 11.16 7.30 -20.85
N GLU A 66 9.91 6.96 -21.21
CA GLU A 66 9.58 6.54 -22.59
C GLU A 66 9.56 7.71 -23.58
N THR A 67 9.21 8.91 -23.14
CA THR A 67 9.19 10.10 -24.02
C THR A 67 10.58 10.68 -24.30
N LYS A 68 11.55 10.51 -23.40
CA LYS A 68 12.95 10.93 -23.63
C LYS A 68 13.86 9.89 -24.28
N GLY A 69 13.42 8.64 -24.38
CA GLY A 69 14.20 7.54 -24.97
C GLY A 69 14.02 7.34 -26.48
N ASN A 70 13.11 8.09 -27.12
CA ASN A 70 12.75 7.92 -28.53
C ASN A 70 12.95 9.22 -29.35
N GLU A 71 14.06 9.91 -29.14
CA GLU A 71 14.59 10.85 -30.14
C GLU A 71 15.59 10.11 -31.03
N PRO A 72 15.25 9.78 -32.30
CA PRO A 72 16.24 9.39 -33.27
C PRO A 72 17.03 10.63 -33.72
N GLY A 73 18.21 10.82 -33.13
CA GLY A 73 19.28 11.62 -33.72
C GLY A 73 19.81 12.75 -32.85
N GLN A 74 20.93 12.48 -32.18
CA GLN A 74 22.22 13.11 -32.53
C GLN A 74 23.34 12.08 -32.44
#